data_AF-A0A9E2XXT3-F1
#
_entry.id   AF-A0A9E2XXT3-F1
#
_cell.length_a   1.000
_cell.length_b   1.000
_cell.length_c   1.000
_cell.angle_alpha   90.00
_cell.angle_beta   90.00
_cell.angle_gamma   90.00
#
_symmetry.space_group_name_H-M   'P 1'
#
loop_
_entity.id
_entity.type
_entity.pdbx_description
1 polymer ?
#
loop_
_entity_poly.entity_id
_entity_poly.type
_entity_poly.pdbx_seq_one_letter_code
_entity_poly.pdbx_strand_id
1 'polypeptide(L)' 'MPLLDHLIELRNRLMWAIGAVLVAFLICYQFKERIYGFLVHPLAVIFEGQTGRHLIYTGLTEAFFTYVKVSFWAGL' A
#
# COMPACT_ATOMS: atom_id res chain seq x y z
N MET A 1 13.55 32.59 21.52
CA MET A 1 14.08 32.50 20.14
C MET A 1 13.19 31.54 19.38
N PRO A 2 12.30 32.04 18.51
CA PRO A 2 11.04 31.34 18.20
C PRO A 2 11.13 30.26 17.11
N LEU A 3 12.21 30.18 16.33
CA LEU A 3 12.31 29.24 15.20
C LEU A 3 12.64 27.81 15.63
N LEU A 4 13.48 27.64 16.66
CA LEU A 4 13.86 26.31 17.16
C LEU A 4 12.68 25.59 17.82
N ASP A 5 11.85 26.30 18.58
CA ASP A 5 10.65 25.71 19.22
C ASP A 5 9.64 25.23 18.17
N HIS A 6 9.44 25.99 17.09
CA HIS A 6 8.51 25.61 16.03
C HIS A 6 8.99 24.38 15.24
N LEU A 7 10.31 24.27 15.00
CA LEU A 7 10.91 23.08 14.37
C LEU A 7 10.84 21.84 15.27
N ILE A 8 10.96 22.01 16.60
CA ILE A 8 10.82 20.93 17.57
C ILE A 8 9.38 20.40 17.60
N GLU A 9 8.39 21.30 17.53
CA GLU A 9 6.98 20.93 17.44
C GLU A 9 6.68 20.15 16.15
N LEU A 10 7.18 20.64 15.01
CA LEU A 10 7.03 19.96 13.72
C LEU A 10 7.65 18.55 13.76
N ARG A 11 8.85 18.40 14.30
CA ARG A 11 9.51 17.09 14.46
C ARG A 11 8.65 16.13 15.27
N ASN A 12 8.08 16.60 16.39
CA ASN A 12 7.25 15.75 17.24
C ASN A 12 6.01 15.26 16.48
N ARG A 13 5.29 16.17 15.82
CA ARG A 13 4.12 15.82 15.00
C ARG A 13 4.47 14.88 13.84
N LEU A 14 5.63 15.10 13.21
CA LEU A 14 6.13 14.26 12.13
C LEU A 14 6.42 12.83 12.61
N MET A 15 7.03 12.67 13.78
CA MET A 15 7.29 11.36 14.38
C MET A 15 5.99 10.59 14.64
N TRP A 16 4.96 11.27 15.18
CA TRP A 16 3.63 10.67 15.38
C TRP A 16 2.96 10.29 14.06
N ALA A 17 3.04 11.15 13.02
CA ALA A 17 2.49 10.85 11.70
C ALA A 17 3.16 9.65 11.04
N ILE A 18 4.51 9.59 11.07
CA ILE A 18 5.26 8.44 10.56
C ILE A 18 4.89 7.16 11.31
N GLY A 19 4.78 7.23 12.64
CA GLY A 19 4.35 6.11 13.47
C GLY A 19 2.94 5.62 13.10
N ALA A 20 1.99 6.53 12.92
CA ALA A 20 0.63 6.21 12.52
C ALA A 20 0.58 5.53 11.14
N VAL A 21 1.31 6.08 10.15
CA VAL A 21 1.40 5.51 8.80
C VAL A 21 2.03 4.11 8.83
N LEU A 22 3.08 3.89 9.63
CA LEU A 22 3.70 2.57 9.76
C LEU A 22 2.74 1.54 10.37
N VAL A 23 1.99 1.91 11.42
CA VAL A 23 1.02 1.00 12.04
C VAL A 23 -0.11 0.67 11.07
N ALA A 24 -0.67 1.68 10.39
CA ALA A 24 -1.72 1.46 9.40
C ALA A 24 -1.24 0.62 8.22
N PHE A 25 -0.02 0.87 7.71
CA PHE A 25 0.63 0.05 6.69
C PHE A 25 0.75 -1.42 7.12
N LEU A 26 1.19 -1.70 8.35
CA LEU A 26 1.32 -3.07 8.85
C LEU A 26 -0.02 -3.79 8.95
N ILE A 27 -1.07 -3.08 9.37
CA ILE A 27 -2.44 -3.61 9.40
C ILE A 27 -2.89 -3.94 7.97
N CYS A 28 -2.75 -3.01 7.03
CA CYS A 28 -3.14 -3.23 5.63
C CYS A 28 -2.30 -4.32 4.95
N TYR A 29 -1.03 -4.48 5.32
CA TYR A 29 -0.16 -5.54 4.81
C TYR A 29 -0.66 -6.94 5.17
N GLN A 30 -1.28 -7.12 6.33
CA GLN A 30 -1.91 -8.39 6.69
C GLN A 30 -3.10 -8.74 5.78
N PHE A 31 -3.76 -7.72 5.22
CA PHE A 31 -4.90 -7.87 4.29
C PHE A 31 -4.50 -7.71 2.81
N LYS A 32 -3.19 -7.77 2.48
CA LYS A 32 -2.67 -7.54 1.12
C LYS A 32 -3.38 -8.36 0.04
N GLU A 33 -3.67 -9.63 0.31
CA GLU A 33 -4.32 -10.54 -0.67
C GLU A 33 -5.75 -10.12 -0.96
N ARG A 34 -6.48 -9.65 0.07
CA ARG A 34 -7.87 -9.21 -0.07
C ARG A 34 -7.97 -7.89 -0.82
N ILE A 35 -7.07 -6.95 -0.51
CA ILE A 35 -7.00 -5.64 -1.18
C ILE A 35 -6.57 -5.83 -2.64
N TYR A 36 -5.56 -6.66 -2.87
CA TYR A 36 -5.09 -6.97 -4.21
C TYR A 36 -6.14 -7.71 -5.04
N GLY A 37 -6.83 -8.71 -4.46
CA GLY A 37 -7.93 -9.41 -5.11
C GLY A 37 -9.07 -8.47 -5.51
N PHE A 38 -9.40 -7.50 -4.66
CA PHE A 38 -10.38 -6.46 -4.98
C PHE A 38 -9.94 -5.60 -6.18
N LEU A 39 -8.66 -5.22 -6.26
CA LEU A 39 -8.11 -4.46 -7.39
C LEU A 39 -8.10 -5.25 -8.70
N VAL A 40 -7.86 -6.56 -8.64
CA VAL A 40 -7.80 -7.43 -9.82
C VAL A 40 -9.19 -7.92 -10.26
N HIS A 41 -10.17 -7.96 -9.36
CA HIS A 41 -11.54 -8.37 -9.66
C HIS A 41 -12.17 -7.70 -10.90
N PRO A 42 -12.21 -6.35 -11.04
CA PRO A 42 -12.79 -5.73 -12.22
C PRO A 42 -12.05 -6.11 -13.51
N LEU A 43 -10.74 -6.32 -13.42
CA LEU A 43 -9.93 -6.75 -14.56
C LEU A 43 -10.26 -8.19 -14.97
N ALA A 44 -10.46 -9.07 -13.99
CA ALA A 44 -10.87 -10.46 -14.22
C ALA A 44 -12.26 -10.53 -14.89
N VAL A 45 -13.21 -9.68 -14.47
CA VAL A 45 -14.56 -9.60 -15.06
C VAL A 45 -14.52 -9.11 -16.52
N ILE A 46 -13.64 -8.17 -16.86
CA ILE A 46 -13.51 -7.69 -18.26
C ILE A 46 -12.87 -8.76 -19.15
N PHE A 47 -11.97 -9.57 -18.60
CA PHE A 47 -11.32 -10.67 -19.33
C PHE A 47 -12.13 -11.97 -19.34
N GLU A 48 -13.22 -12.06 -18.57
CA GLU A 48 -14.20 -13.15 -18.64
C GLU A 48 -14.83 -13.20 -20.04
N GLY A 49 -14.28 -14.08 -20.89
CA GLY A 49 -14.68 -14.25 -22.31
C GLY A 49 -13.55 -14.07 -23.32
N GLN A 50 -12.38 -13.54 -22.93
CA GLN A 50 -11.18 -13.50 -23.79
C GLN A 50 -10.23 -14.65 -23.40
N THR A 51 -10.27 -15.75 -24.17
CA THR A 51 -9.39 -16.91 -23.97
C THR A 51 -7.92 -16.49 -24.09
N GLY A 52 -7.16 -16.61 -22.99
CA GLY A 52 -5.71 -16.38 -22.95
C GLY A 52 -5.25 -15.07 -22.31
N ARG A 53 -6.15 -14.24 -21.78
CA ARG A 53 -5.78 -12.98 -21.10
C ARG A 53 -5.87 -13.13 -19.59
N HIS A 54 -4.78 -13.60 -19.00
CA HIS A 54 -4.65 -13.77 -17.54
C HIS A 54 -3.50 -12.90 -17.02
N LEU A 55 -3.62 -12.45 -15.77
CA LEU A 55 -2.56 -11.71 -15.11
C LEU A 55 -1.39 -12.68 -14.83
N ILE A 56 -0.23 -12.39 -15.40
CA ILE A 56 0.98 -13.19 -15.21
C ILE A 56 1.91 -12.42 -14.30
N TYR A 57 2.39 -13.04 -13.22
CA TYR A 57 3.47 -12.48 -12.44
C TYR A 57 4.78 -12.77 -13.15
N THR A 58 5.41 -11.72 -13.70
CA THR A 58 6.68 -11.82 -14.43
C THR A 58 7.87 -12.13 -13.50
N GLY A 59 7.73 -11.92 -12.20
CA GLY A 59 8.68 -12.40 -11.19
C GLY A 59 8.12 -12.44 -9.77
N LEU A 60 8.72 -13.28 -8.91
CA LEU A 60 8.38 -13.36 -7.49
C LEU A 60 8.60 -12.02 -6.76
N THR A 61 9.66 -11.30 -7.13
CA THR A 61 9.98 -9.98 -6.58
C THR A 61 8.92 -8.94 -6.95
N GLU A 62 8.38 -8.97 -8.17
CA GLU A 62 7.32 -8.06 -8.57
C GLU A 62 6.03 -8.29 -7.80
N ALA A 63 5.65 -9.54 -7.55
CA ALA A 63 4.49 -9.85 -6.71
C ALA A 63 4.68 -9.28 -5.29
N PHE A 64 5.88 -9.44 -4.71
CA PHE A 64 6.21 -8.87 -3.41
C PHE A 64 6.10 -7.33 -3.40
N PHE A 65 6.76 -6.65 -4.35
CA PHE A 65 6.71 -5.19 -4.45
C PHE A 65 5.29 -4.67 -4.71
N THR A 66 4.48 -5.42 -5.45
CA THR A 66 3.08 -5.08 -5.70
C THR A 66 2.28 -5.10 -4.40
N TYR A 67 2.41 -6.16 -3.59
CA TYR A 67 1.74 -6.22 -2.29
C TYR A 67 2.20 -5.12 -1.34
N VAL A 68 3.50 -4.81 -1.30
CA VAL A 68 4.04 -3.70 -0.50
C VAL A 68 3.42 -2.37 -0.92
N LYS A 69 3.39 -2.08 -2.23
CA LYS A 69 2.81 -0.83 -2.76
C LYS A 69 1.31 -0.74 -2.45
N VAL A 70 0.55 -1.80 -2.68
CA VAL A 70 -0.90 -1.84 -2.43
C VAL A 70 -1.21 -1.63 -0.95
N SER A 71 -0.47 -2.29 -0.07
CA SER A 71 -0.67 -2.18 1.37
C SER A 71 -0.31 -0.79 1.89
N PHE A 72 0.71 -0.15 1.31
CA PHE A 72 1.08 1.23 1.63
C PHE A 72 0.00 2.22 1.23
N TRP A 73 -0.51 2.13 -0.01
CA TRP A 73 -1.60 3.01 -0.46
C TRP A 73 -2.92 2.76 0.25
N ALA A 74 -3.18 1.54 0.72
CA ALA A 74 -4.38 1.23 1.48
C ALA A 74 -4.31 1.68 2.95
N GLY A 75 -3.10 1.80 3.50
CA GLY A 75 -2.86 2.19 4.90
C GLY A 75 -2.48 3.67 5.09
N LEU A 76 -2.34 4.43 4.01
CA LEU A 76 -2.08 5.87 4.01
C LEU A 76 -3.39 6.64 3.81
#